data_AF-A0A7U4P554-F1
#
_entry.id   AF-A0A7U4P554-F1
#
_cell.length_a   1.000
_cell.length_b   1.000
_cell.length_c   1.000
_cell.angle_alpha   90.00
_cell.angle_beta   90.00
_cell.angle_gamma   90.00
#
_symmetry.space_group_name_H-M   'P 1'
#
loop_
_entity.id
_entity.type
_entity.pdbx_description
1 polymer ?
#
loop_
_entity_poly.entity_id
_entity_poly.type
_entity_poly.pdbx_seq_one_letter_code
_entity_poly.pdbx_strand_id
1 'polypeptide(L)' 'MKPLLPSGRRRGLSFLLPDDWTPEQALAAYELLDDLLAVIGDFYGIQLHEQLRQQRTSAPIPVTDDPLDPF' A
#
# COMPACT_ATOMS: atom_id res chain seq x y z
N MET A 1 5.86 4.80 19.26
CA MET A 1 5.16 4.09 18.17
C MET A 1 5.26 4.95 16.92
N LYS A 2 5.67 4.38 15.77
CA LYS A 2 5.84 5.15 14.52
C LYS A 2 4.45 5.46 13.94
N PRO A 3 4.13 6.72 13.59
CA PRO A 3 2.79 7.08 13.13
C PRO A 3 2.43 6.31 11.87
N LEU A 4 1.18 5.86 11.78
CA LEU A 4 0.62 5.29 10.57
C LEU A 4 0.61 6.39 9.50
N LEU A 5 1.23 6.11 8.37
CA LEU A 5 1.17 7.01 7.22
C LEU A 5 -0.27 7.04 6.68
N PRO A 6 -0.69 8.12 5.99
CA PRO A 6 -2.06 8.26 5.46
C PRO A 6 -2.50 7.08 4.58
N SER A 7 -1.56 6.32 4.00
CA SER A 7 -1.82 5.08 3.27
C SER A 7 -2.13 3.86 4.13
N GLY A 8 -2.19 3.97 5.47
CA GLY A 8 -2.35 2.86 6.40
C GLY A 8 -1.19 1.85 6.42
N ARG A 9 -0.15 2.07 5.62
CA ARG A 9 1.00 1.16 5.47
C ARG A 9 2.14 1.61 6.38
N ARG A 10 2.79 0.63 7.03
CA ARG A 10 4.02 0.84 7.82
C ARG A 10 5.24 1.26 6.96
N ARG A 11 5.13 1.18 5.63
CA ARG A 11 6.15 1.54 4.61
C ARG A 11 5.52 2.31 3.44
N GLY A 12 4.75 3.35 3.73
CA GLY A 12 4.29 4.31 2.71
C GLY A 12 5.34 5.38 2.42
N LEU A 13 5.17 6.09 1.30
CA LEU A 13 5.83 7.38 1.10
C LEU A 13 5.15 8.42 2.00
N SER A 14 5.94 9.25 2.69
CA SER A 14 5.42 10.43 3.39
C SER A 14 5.06 11.49 2.34
N PHE A 15 3.93 11.31 1.66
CA PHE A 15 3.33 12.37 0.86
C PHE A 15 2.45 13.21 1.78
N LEU A 16 2.99 14.36 2.21
CA LEU A 16 2.18 15.44 2.76
C LEU A 16 1.72 16.27 1.57
N LEU A 17 0.42 16.22 1.25
CA LEU A 17 -0.14 17.20 0.33
C LEU A 17 -0.22 18.54 1.06
N PRO A 18 0.21 19.64 0.43
CA PRO A 18 -0.07 20.98 0.93
C PRO A 18 -1.58 21.24 1.05
N ASP A 19 -2.01 21.91 2.13
CA ASP A 19 -3.42 22.24 2.39
C ASP A 19 -3.97 23.36 1.48
N ASP A 20 -3.10 24.03 0.71
CA ASP A 20 -3.42 25.15 -0.18
C ASP A 20 -3.70 24.73 -1.63
N TRP A 21 -3.85 23.42 -1.88
CA TRP A 21 -4.18 22.91 -3.21
C TRP A 21 -5.57 23.36 -3.66
N THR A 22 -5.60 23.88 -4.88
CA THR A 22 -6.85 24.07 -5.62
C THR A 22 -7.42 22.72 -6.08
N PRO A 23 -8.74 22.61 -6.30
CA PRO A 23 -9.34 21.40 -6.87
C PRO A 23 -8.69 20.94 -8.18
N GLU A 24 -8.29 21.89 -9.03
CA GLU A 24 -7.65 21.61 -10.33
C GLU A 24 -6.25 21.00 -10.14
N GLN A 25 -5.47 21.47 -9.16
CA GLN A 25 -4.18 20.88 -8.83
C GLN A 25 -4.32 19.48 -8.26
N ALA A 26 -5.34 19.25 -7.42
CA ALA A 26 -5.63 17.92 -6.91
C ALA A 26 -6.01 16.94 -8.02
N LEU A 27 -6.81 17.39 -9.00
CA LEU A 27 -7.17 16.60 -10.16
C LEU A 27 -5.95 16.27 -11.04
N ALA A 28 -5.11 17.26 -11.35
CA ALA A 28 -3.91 17.05 -12.16
C ALA A 28 -2.94 16.04 -11.51
N ALA A 29 -2.79 16.08 -10.18
CA ALA A 29 -1.99 15.11 -9.46
C ALA A 29 -2.61 13.71 -9.46
N TYR A 30 -3.94 13.62 -9.35
CA TYR A 30 -4.67 12.35 -9.46
C TYR A 30 -4.44 11.71 -10.84
N GLU A 31 -4.62 12.47 -11.93
CA GLU A 31 -4.40 12.00 -13.31
C GLU A 31 -2.96 11.55 -13.53
N LEU A 32 -1.98 12.32 -13.05
CA LEU A 32 -0.57 11.94 -13.12
C LEU A 32 -0.28 10.61 -12.41
N LEU A 33 -0.88 10.40 -11.23
CA LEU A 33 -0.72 9.16 -10.48
C LEU A 33 -1.38 7.98 -11.21
N ASP A 34 -2.54 8.19 -11.83
CA ASP A 34 -3.24 7.18 -12.61
C ASP A 34 -2.42 6.76 -13.84
N ASP A 35 -1.91 7.73 -14.60
CA ASP A 35 -1.02 7.48 -15.75
C ASP A 35 0.25 6.72 -15.34
N LEU A 36 0.87 7.14 -14.22
CA LEU A 36 2.05 6.46 -13.69
C LEU A 36 1.73 5.02 -13.27
N LEU A 37 0.59 4.80 -12.63
CA LEU A 37 0.15 3.46 -12.23
C LEU A 37 -0.14 2.57 -13.45
N ALA A 38 -0.72 3.12 -14.51
CA ALA A 38 -0.95 2.40 -15.77
C ALA A 38 0.39 1.93 -16.36
N VAL A 39 1.37 2.82 -16.50
CA VAL A 39 2.71 2.49 -17.00
C VAL A 39 3.38 1.43 -16.12
N ILE A 40 3.36 1.61 -14.80
CA ILE A 40 3.93 0.62 -13.88
C ILE A 40 3.23 -0.74 -14.01
N GLY A 41 1.91 -0.74 -14.14
CA GLY A 41 1.11 -1.95 -14.32
C GLY A 41 1.49 -2.70 -15.60
N ASP A 42 1.65 -1.98 -16.71
CA ASP A 42 1.99 -2.56 -18.01
C ASP A 42 3.39 -3.22 -18.00
N PHE A 43 4.38 -2.56 -17.39
CA PHE A 43 5.76 -3.06 -17.39
C PHE A 43 6.09 -4.04 -16.25
N TYR A 44 5.45 -3.85 -15.08
CA TYR A 44 5.84 -4.55 -13.85
C TYR A 44 4.70 -5.31 -13.18
N GLY A 45 3.52 -5.39 -13.79
CA GLY A 45 2.33 -5.97 -13.16
C GLY A 45 2.54 -7.39 -12.62
N ILE A 46 3.23 -8.26 -13.37
CA ILE A 46 3.51 -9.64 -12.95
C ILE A 46 4.46 -9.68 -11.76
N GLN A 47 5.55 -8.91 -11.82
CA GLN A 47 6.57 -8.83 -10.77
C GLN A 47 5.97 -8.25 -9.48
N LEU A 48 5.09 -7.24 -9.60
CA LEU A 48 4.38 -6.65 -8.47
C LEU A 48 3.40 -7.65 -7.83
N HIS A 49 2.63 -8.39 -8.62
CA HIS A 49 1.73 -9.42 -8.10
C HIS A 49 2.49 -10.51 -7.33
N GLU A 50 3.63 -10.96 -7.86
CA GLU A 50 4.44 -11.96 -7.20
C GLU A 50 5.07 -11.42 -5.90
N GLN A 51 5.61 -10.21 -5.92
CA GLN A 51 6.16 -9.57 -4.73
C GLN A 51 5.09 -9.36 -3.64
N LEU A 52 3.87 -8.98 -4.03
CA LEU A 52 2.74 -8.83 -3.10
C LEU A 52 2.29 -10.17 -2.51
N ARG A 53 2.27 -11.24 -3.33
CA ARG A 53 1.98 -12.60 -2.87
C ARG A 53 3.00 -13.02 -1.80
N GLN A 54 4.29 -12.89 -2.09
CA GLN A 54 5.37 -13.24 -1.16
C GLN A 54 5.28 -12.48 0.16
N GLN A 55 4.96 -11.19 0.13
CA GLN A 55 4.78 -10.40 1.34
C GLN A 55 3.59 -10.86 2.20
N ARG A 56 2.49 -11.28 1.57
CA ARG A 56 1.32 -11.83 2.28
C ARG A 56 1.59 -13.21 2.85
N THR A 57 2.30 -14.07 2.13
CA THR A 57 2.70 -15.40 2.61
C THR A 57 3.79 -15.34 3.68
N SER A 58 4.65 -14.31 3.65
CA SER A 58 5.70 -14.09 4.66
C SER A 58 5.20 -13.33 5.89
N ALA A 59 3.94 -12.87 5.90
CA ALA A 59 3.35 -12.35 7.12
C ALA A 59 3.23 -13.51 8.11
N PRO A 60 3.78 -13.41 9.33
CA PRO A 60 3.61 -14.46 10.32
C PRO A 60 2.13 -14.71 10.49
N ILE A 61 1.70 -15.94 10.24
CA ILE A 61 0.42 -16.43 10.74
C ILE A 61 0.47 -16.09 12.24
N PRO A 62 -0.50 -15.34 12.79
CA PRO A 62 -0.60 -15.28 14.24
C PRO A 62 -0.89 -16.73 14.61
N VAL A 63 0.14 -17.41 15.12
CA VAL A 63 -0.05 -18.64 15.88
C VAL A 63 -0.88 -18.14 17.05
N THR A 64 -2.19 -18.25 16.93
CA THR A 64 -3.06 -18.25 18.08
C THR A 64 -2.64 -19.50 18.82
N ASP A 65 -1.68 -19.32 19.72
CA ASP A 65 -1.39 -20.26 20.80
C ASP A 65 -2.65 -20.20 21.68
N ASP A 66 -3.73 -20.86 21.23
CA ASP A 66 -4.89 -21.14 22.05
C ASP A 66 -4.67 -22.53 22.64
N PRO A 67 -4.22 -22.65 23.90
CA PRO A 67 -3.94 -23.94 24.50
C PRO A 67 -5.22 -24.62 25.01
N LEU A 68 -6.36 -24.46 24.33
CA LEU A 68 -7.64 -25.07 24.71
C LEU A 68 -8.48 -25.45 23.49
N ASP A 69 -8.08 -26.51 22.79
CA ASP A 69 -9.03 -27.32 22.02
C ASP A 69 -8.94 -28.80 22.47
N PRO A 70 -9.76 -29.23 23.44
CA PRO A 70 -10.06 -30.63 23.64
C PRO A 70 -11.34 -31.01 22.87
N PHE A 71 -11.11 -31.80 21.80
CA PHE A 71 -12.06 -32.63 21.01
C PHE A 71 -12.84 -31.97 19.87
#